data_AF-A0A2M7JHR4-F1
#
_entry.id   AF-A0A2M7JHR4-F1
#
_cell.length_a   1.000
_cell.length_b   1.000
_cell.length_c   1.000
_cell.angle_alpha   90.00
_cell.angle_beta   90.00
_cell.angle_gamma   90.00
#
_symmetry.space_group_name_H-M   'P 1'
#
loop_
_entity.id
_entity.type
_entity.pdbx_description
1 polymer ?
#
loop_
_entity_poly.entity_id
_entity_poly.type
_entity_poly.pdbx_seq_one_letter_code
_entity_poly.pdbx_strand_id
1 'polypeptide(L)'
;MKKKSDFYISLFISLISFVFILGILSTDAVARSYRVGRLPEKARPLACSVCHVDPRGGGARNSFGKDYERLAIPSGDRLTEALLKADSDGDGISNGTELNAGTLPGYPGSKP
;
A
#
# COMPACT_ATOMS: atom_id res chain seq x y z
N MET A 1 -34.09 3.44 44.55
CA MET A 1 -32.62 3.43 44.42
C MET A 1 -32.10 2.61 43.23
N LYS A 2 -32.74 1.48 42.83
CA LYS A 2 -32.37 0.66 41.65
C LYS A 2 -32.21 1.41 40.30
N LYS A 3 -33.10 2.34 39.97
CA LYS A 3 -33.04 3.08 38.69
C LYS A 3 -31.73 3.85 38.44
N LYS A 4 -31.05 4.31 39.50
CA LYS A 4 -29.78 5.03 39.35
C LYS A 4 -28.61 4.06 39.13
N SER A 5 -28.59 2.91 39.82
CA SER A 5 -27.57 1.88 39.60
C SER A 5 -27.67 1.27 38.20
N ASP A 6 -28.89 1.02 37.73
CA ASP A 6 -29.13 0.45 36.41
C ASP A 6 -28.66 1.41 35.29
N PHE A 7 -28.87 2.73 35.50
CA PHE A 7 -28.37 3.77 34.61
C PHE A 7 -26.84 3.79 34.53
N TYR A 8 -26.14 3.74 35.67
CA TYR A 8 -24.68 3.69 35.69
C TYR A 8 -24.11 2.41 35.07
N ILE A 9 -24.78 1.26 35.25
CA ILE A 9 -24.38 -0.02 34.65
C ILE A 9 -24.52 0.03 33.12
N SER A 10 -25.64 0.51 32.58
CA SER A 10 -25.82 0.66 31.13
C SER A 10 -24.85 1.67 30.51
N LEU A 11 -24.53 2.75 31.22
CA LEU A 11 -23.53 3.72 30.78
C LEU A 11 -22.13 3.09 30.71
N PHE A 12 -21.77 2.31 31.73
CA PHE A 12 -20.47 1.63 31.80
C PHE A 12 -20.31 0.57 30.71
N ILE A 13 -21.34 -0.23 30.45
CA ILE A 13 -21.35 -1.23 29.37
C ILE A 13 -21.26 -0.55 27.99
N SER A 14 -21.96 0.57 27.79
CA SER A 14 -21.89 1.32 26.53
C SER A 14 -20.50 1.90 26.30
N LEU A 15 -19.85 2.43 27.35
CA LEU A 15 -18.49 2.96 27.28
C LEU A 15 -17.47 1.86 26.94
N ILE A 16 -17.56 0.70 27.59
CA ILE A 16 -16.70 -0.46 27.28
C ILE A 16 -16.90 -0.91 25.84
N SER A 17 -18.15 -1.02 25.38
CA SER A 17 -18.46 -1.42 24.01
C SER A 17 -17.90 -0.43 22.99
N PHE A 18 -17.98 0.88 23.29
CA PHE A 18 -17.43 1.93 22.43
C PHE A 18 -15.90 1.88 22.34
N VAL A 19 -15.21 1.66 23.47
CA VAL A 19 -13.74 1.47 23.50
C VAL A 19 -13.34 0.21 22.73
N PHE A 20 -14.11 -0.87 22.86
CA PHE A 20 -13.85 -2.12 22.14
C PHE A 20 -14.00 -1.95 20.62
N ILE A 21 -15.03 -1.22 20.16
CA ILE A 21 -15.24 -0.89 18.74
C ILE A 21 -14.09 -0.03 18.18
N LEU A 22 -13.61 0.95 18.95
CA LEU A 22 -12.46 1.78 18.56
C LEU A 22 -11.17 0.96 18.39
N GLY A 23 -10.96 -0.07 19.23
CA GLY A 23 -9.80 -0.96 19.13
C GLY A 23 -9.77 -1.74 17.81
N ILE A 24 -10.93 -2.20 17.31
CA ILE A 24 -11.04 -3.03 16.10
C ILE A 24 -10.76 -2.23 14.80
N LEU A 25 -10.88 -0.89 14.85
CA LEU A 25 -10.63 -0.02 13.69
C LEU A 25 -9.14 0.30 13.46
N SER A 26 -8.26 -0.20 14.33
CA SER A 26 -6.81 0.02 14.22
C SER A 26 -6.21 -0.92 13.18
N THR A 27 -6.22 -0.54 11.91
CA THR A 27 -5.43 -1.25 10.90
C THR A 27 -3.98 -0.80 10.99
N ASP A 28 -3.07 -1.70 11.34
CA ASP A 28 -1.63 -1.42 11.32
C ASP A 28 -1.16 -1.13 9.89
N ALA A 29 -0.76 0.12 9.64
CA ALA A 29 -0.01 0.48 8.43
C ALA A 29 1.45 0.05 8.61
N VAL A 30 1.73 -1.25 8.51
CA VAL A 30 3.12 -1.74 8.54
C VAL A 30 3.84 -1.26 7.29
N ALA A 31 4.86 -0.43 7.47
CA ALA A 31 5.73 -0.01 6.37
C ALA A 31 6.45 -1.24 5.79
N ARG A 32 6.15 -1.58 4.53
CA ARG A 32 6.67 -2.79 3.88
C ARG A 32 7.93 -2.51 3.06
N SER A 33 8.91 -1.85 3.68
CA SER A 33 10.15 -1.36 3.06
C SER A 33 10.98 -2.47 2.39
N TYR A 34 10.86 -3.72 2.85
CA TYR A 34 11.53 -4.88 2.24
C TYR A 34 11.17 -5.09 0.76
N ARG A 35 10.04 -4.55 0.26
CA ARG A 35 9.68 -4.60 -1.16
C ARG A 35 10.63 -3.82 -2.07
N VAL A 36 11.33 -2.82 -1.54
CA VAL A 36 12.38 -2.12 -2.30
C VAL A 36 13.46 -3.12 -2.74
N GLY A 37 13.76 -4.14 -1.92
CA GLY A 37 14.69 -5.21 -2.27
C GLY A 37 14.22 -6.12 -3.42
N ARG A 38 12.94 -6.07 -3.81
CA ARG A 38 12.38 -6.83 -4.94
C ARG A 38 12.57 -6.12 -6.28
N LEU A 39 12.98 -4.85 -6.27
CA LEU A 39 13.17 -4.06 -7.48
C LEU A 39 14.53 -4.35 -8.14
N PRO A 40 14.65 -4.18 -9.47
CA PRO A 40 15.93 -4.17 -10.16
C PRO A 40 16.87 -3.10 -9.61
N GLU A 41 18.18 -3.31 -9.77
CA GLU A 41 19.20 -2.45 -9.16
C GLU A 41 19.03 -0.96 -9.48
N LYS A 42 18.72 -0.65 -10.75
CA LYS A 42 18.51 0.74 -11.20
C LYS A 42 17.26 1.39 -10.63
N ALA A 43 16.22 0.61 -10.30
CA ALA A 43 14.98 1.12 -9.70
C ALA A 43 15.04 1.18 -8.17
N ARG A 44 15.97 0.46 -7.51
CA ARG A 44 16.09 0.47 -6.03
C ARG A 44 16.27 1.88 -5.42
N PRO A 45 17.06 2.80 -5.99
CA PRO A 45 17.21 4.16 -5.47
C PRO A 45 15.92 4.97 -5.44
N LEU A 46 14.94 4.64 -6.28
CA LEU A 46 13.62 5.29 -6.31
C LEU A 46 12.75 4.88 -5.11
N ALA A 47 13.13 3.79 -4.43
CA ALA A 47 12.56 3.30 -3.19
C ALA A 47 11.02 3.21 -3.21
N CYS A 48 10.35 3.83 -2.25
CA CYS A 48 8.90 3.75 -2.11
C CYS A 48 8.14 4.43 -3.26
N SER A 49 8.77 5.39 -3.94
CA SER A 49 8.16 6.15 -5.04
C SER A 49 7.72 5.25 -6.21
N VAL A 50 8.33 4.06 -6.34
CA VAL A 50 7.93 3.09 -7.37
C VAL A 50 6.47 2.64 -7.19
N CYS A 51 6.02 2.42 -5.95
CA CYS A 51 4.67 1.91 -5.67
C CYS A 51 3.73 2.94 -5.01
N HIS A 52 4.27 4.03 -4.46
CA HIS A 52 3.53 5.01 -3.67
C HIS A 52 3.62 6.41 -4.28
N VAL A 53 2.58 7.21 -4.02
CA VAL A 53 2.56 8.64 -4.38
C VAL A 53 3.52 9.43 -3.48
N ASP A 54 3.58 9.09 -2.19
CA ASP A 54 4.54 9.68 -1.25
C ASP A 54 5.88 8.92 -1.33
N PRO A 55 7.01 9.59 -1.64
CA PRO A 55 8.32 8.97 -1.73
C PRO A 55 8.83 8.42 -0.37
N ARG A 56 8.26 8.85 0.75
CA ARG A 56 8.54 8.27 2.09
C ARG A 56 7.84 6.92 2.28
N GLY A 57 6.95 6.54 1.37
CA GLY A 57 6.13 5.33 1.43
C GLY A 57 4.91 5.49 2.33
N GLY A 58 4.09 4.43 2.37
CA GLY A 58 2.77 4.51 2.99
C GLY A 58 1.80 5.37 2.16
N GLY A 59 0.59 5.59 2.68
CA GLY A 59 -0.43 6.35 1.98
C GLY A 59 -0.90 5.71 0.66
N ALA A 60 -1.42 6.54 -0.24
CA ALA A 60 -1.99 6.08 -1.50
C ALA A 60 -0.92 5.47 -2.44
N ARG A 61 -1.31 4.39 -3.13
CA ARG A 61 -0.50 3.78 -4.18
C ARG A 61 -0.72 4.49 -5.50
N ASN A 62 0.36 4.63 -6.27
CA ASN A 62 0.31 5.06 -7.67
C ASN A 62 -0.28 3.93 -8.54
N SER A 63 -0.33 4.11 -9.86
CA SER A 63 -0.89 3.09 -10.76
C SER A 63 -0.07 1.79 -10.72
N PHE A 64 1.26 1.84 -10.79
CA PHE A 64 2.12 0.67 -10.65
C PHE A 64 1.89 -0.07 -9.32
N GLY A 65 1.79 0.62 -8.20
CA GLY A 65 1.53 0.03 -6.89
C GLY A 65 0.17 -0.66 -6.80
N LYS A 66 -0.83 -0.22 -7.57
CA LYS A 66 -2.13 -0.90 -7.72
C LYS A 66 -1.98 -2.22 -8.47
N ASP A 67 -1.21 -2.22 -9.55
CA ASP A 67 -0.96 -3.45 -10.31
C ASP A 67 -0.01 -4.40 -9.58
N TYR A 68 0.94 -3.88 -8.81
CA TYR A 68 1.79 -4.67 -7.92
C TYR A 68 0.94 -5.42 -6.89
N GLU A 69 -0.02 -4.77 -6.24
CA GLU A 69 -0.94 -5.47 -5.34
C GLU A 69 -1.76 -6.53 -6.06
N ARG A 70 -2.24 -6.24 -7.27
CA ARG A 70 -3.08 -7.16 -8.03
C ARG A 70 -2.32 -8.38 -8.55
N LEU A 71 -1.07 -8.20 -8.98
CA LEU A 71 -0.32 -9.18 -9.76
C LEU A 71 0.85 -9.79 -8.98
N ALA A 72 1.59 -8.99 -8.21
CA ALA A 72 2.77 -9.46 -7.48
C ALA A 72 2.41 -10.09 -6.14
N ILE A 73 1.53 -9.48 -5.35
CA ILE A 73 1.20 -9.96 -3.99
C ILE A 73 0.58 -11.36 -4.01
N PRO A 74 -0.50 -11.65 -4.78
CA PRO A 74 -1.06 -13.01 -4.88
C PRO A 74 -0.06 -14.04 -5.42
N SER A 75 0.94 -13.56 -6.17
CA SER A 75 1.99 -14.39 -6.74
C SER A 75 3.16 -14.64 -5.77
N GLY A 76 3.07 -14.30 -4.48
CA GLY A 76 4.17 -14.47 -3.54
C GLY A 76 5.12 -13.27 -3.47
N ASP A 77 4.57 -12.07 -3.70
CA ASP A 77 5.27 -10.78 -3.59
C ASP A 77 6.45 -10.61 -4.57
N ARG A 78 6.31 -11.14 -5.79
CA ARG A 78 7.36 -11.16 -6.83
C ARG A 78 6.94 -10.38 -8.07
N LEU A 79 7.91 -9.78 -8.76
CA LEU A 79 7.69 -9.17 -10.07
C LEU A 79 7.32 -10.28 -11.06
N THR A 80 6.03 -10.34 -11.43
CA THR A 80 5.53 -11.31 -12.40
C THR A 80 5.76 -10.82 -13.82
N GLU A 81 5.79 -11.75 -14.78
CA GLU A 81 5.85 -11.38 -16.19
C GLU A 81 4.68 -10.50 -16.61
N ALA A 82 3.47 -10.78 -16.12
CA ALA A 82 2.29 -9.95 -16.36
C ALA A 82 2.47 -8.52 -15.84
N LEU A 83 3.04 -8.35 -14.64
CA LEU A 83 3.33 -7.02 -14.09
C LEU A 83 4.39 -6.30 -14.92
N LEU A 84 5.45 -6.99 -15.34
CA LEU A 84 6.54 -6.39 -16.11
C LEU A 84 6.14 -6.01 -17.54
N LYS A 85 5.18 -6.73 -18.14
CA LYS A 85 4.64 -6.43 -19.48
C LYS A 85 3.54 -5.37 -19.48
N ALA A 86 2.90 -5.11 -18.33
CA ALA A 86 1.90 -4.06 -18.21
C ALA A 86 2.55 -2.67 -18.40
N ASP A 87 1.75 -1.73 -18.86
CA ASP A 87 2.03 -0.30 -18.90
C ASP A 87 1.08 0.34 -17.88
N SER A 88 1.55 0.44 -16.63
CA SER A 88 0.68 0.77 -15.51
C SER A 88 0.20 2.22 -15.55
N ASP A 89 0.96 3.14 -16.12
CA ASP A 89 0.60 4.56 -16.19
C ASP A 89 0.08 5.02 -17.57
N GLY A 90 0.13 4.12 -18.57
CA GLY A 90 -0.48 4.31 -19.89
C GLY A 90 0.35 5.19 -20.81
N ASP A 91 1.66 5.25 -20.59
CA ASP A 91 2.56 6.15 -21.28
C ASP A 91 3.24 5.55 -22.53
N GLY A 92 2.90 4.29 -22.84
CA GLY A 92 3.38 3.50 -23.97
C GLY A 92 4.65 2.68 -23.67
N ILE A 93 5.18 2.72 -22.44
CA ILE A 93 6.38 2.00 -22.03
C ILE A 93 5.98 0.93 -21.01
N SER A 94 6.50 -0.29 -21.16
CA SER A 94 6.21 -1.34 -20.18
C SER A 94 6.95 -1.10 -18.87
N ASN A 95 6.31 -1.48 -17.76
CA ASN A 95 6.85 -1.42 -16.40
C ASN A 95 8.28 -2.01 -16.30
N GLY A 96 8.53 -3.13 -16.98
CA GLY A 96 9.83 -3.78 -16.97
C GLY A 96 10.93 -2.96 -17.64
N THR A 97 10.61 -2.24 -18.72
CA THR A 97 11.56 -1.34 -19.40
C THR A 97 11.95 -0.20 -18.48
N GLU A 98 10.98 0.43 -17.82
CA GLU A 98 11.22 1.55 -16.90
C GLU A 98 12.01 1.14 -15.65
N LEU A 99 11.64 0.02 -15.02
CA LEU A 99 12.38 -0.49 -13.86
C LEU A 99 13.84 -0.82 -14.22
N ASN A 100 14.09 -1.30 -15.44
CA ASN A 100 15.43 -1.55 -15.95
C ASN A 100 16.17 -0.29 -16.44
N ALA A 101 15.46 0.82 -16.65
CA ALA A 101 16.04 2.13 -16.92
C ALA A 101 16.29 2.92 -15.62
N GLY A 102 15.62 2.55 -14.52
CA GLY A 102 15.63 3.33 -13.28
C GLY A 102 14.65 4.50 -13.32
N THR A 103 13.51 4.30 -13.97
CA THR A 103 12.40 5.26 -14.03
C THR A 103 11.15 4.72 -13.32
N LEU A 104 10.12 5.56 -13.18
CA LEU A 104 8.94 5.30 -12.36
C LEU A 104 7.71 4.84 -13.19
N PRO A 105 7.37 3.54 -13.20
CA PRO A 105 6.26 2.98 -13.99
C PRO A 105 4.84 3.36 -13.56
N GLY A 106 4.74 4.30 -12.63
CA GLY A 106 3.47 4.82 -12.13
C GLY A 106 3.25 6.29 -12.46
N TYR A 107 4.10 6.89 -13.30
CA TYR A 107 4.15 8.32 -13.57
C TYR A 107 4.47 8.58 -15.07
N PRO A 108 3.48 9.00 -15.88
CA PRO A 108 3.63 9.08 -17.35
C PRO A 108 4.72 10.03 -17.88
N GLY A 109 5.21 10.93 -17.01
CA GLY A 109 6.29 11.86 -17.32
C GLY A 109 7.70 11.31 -17.03
N SER A 110 7.81 10.09 -16.49
CA SER A 110 9.07 9.48 -16.06
C SER A 110 9.55 8.42 -17.05
N LYS A 111 10.14 8.85 -18.17
CA LYS A 111 10.57 7.95 -19.25
C LYS A 111 12.09 7.71 -19.24
N PRO A 112 12.59 6.57 -19.79
CA PRO A 112 14.01 6.28 -20.00
C PRO A 112 14.75 7.32 -20.84
#